data_AF-A0A349Y323-F1
#
_entry.id   AF-A0A349Y323-F1
#
_cell.length_a   1.000
_cell.length_b   1.000
_cell.length_c   1.000
_cell.angle_alpha   90.00
_cell.angle_beta   90.00
_cell.angle_gamma   90.00
#
_symmetry.space_group_name_H-M   'P 1'
#
loop_
_entity.id
_entity.type
_entity.pdbx_description
1 polymer ?
#
loop_
_entity_poly.entity_id
_entity_poly.type
_entity_poly.pdbx_seq_one_letter_code
_entity_poly.pdbx_strand_id
1 'polypeptide(L)'
;MQLKLWMKIWMVGAYSFEILSWTSRNIFSGVPLLVLSVLAYYYLPNITGTASYTLSELVEFFASNHEVLIGLLGLVIAIIAARSFMDSKRLDMRLSAATDIQDLTQRATRTLSDCNLLAESLVELQSLVRSQEWQEEPMQLQLERLEDQLIGVKVCYERGKRAQAEAWTLIYDTISISQKHRLAIASSAPSYIGMRQAQKILEEAASAAAFAIPANLEDLAYIVHWARTSESEPHDYIVAYGRLLTHTSFWLGTSSGAIGSGIFSHSGVALIVDLLDLKKLQRESKTT
;
A
#
# COMPACT_ATOMS: atom_id res chain seq x y z
N MET A 1 -8.39 61.81 26.28
CA MET A 1 -9.11 60.84 25.42
C MET A 1 -8.21 60.21 24.36
N GLN A 2 -7.34 60.98 23.68
CA GLN A 2 -6.43 60.43 22.67
C GLN A 2 -5.34 59.47 23.19
N LEU A 3 -4.86 59.62 24.43
CA LEU A 3 -3.85 58.73 25.00
C LEU A 3 -4.34 57.27 25.17
N LYS A 4 -5.65 57.08 25.48
CA LYS A 4 -6.26 55.74 25.59
C LYS A 4 -6.43 55.07 24.23
N LEU A 5 -6.61 55.84 23.16
CA LEU A 5 -6.70 55.33 21.79
C LEU A 5 -5.32 54.87 21.31
N TRP A 6 -4.28 55.67 21.58
CA TRP A 6 -2.90 55.31 21.28
C TRP A 6 -2.42 54.08 22.05
N MET A 7 -2.75 53.94 23.34
CA MET A 7 -2.44 52.71 24.10
C MET A 7 -3.15 51.47 23.54
N LYS A 8 -4.39 51.60 23.05
CA LYS A 8 -5.12 50.49 22.43
C LYS A 8 -4.50 50.07 21.10
N ILE A 9 -4.10 51.04 20.27
CA ILE A 9 -3.43 50.76 18.99
C ILE A 9 -2.04 50.15 19.22
N TRP A 10 -1.30 50.62 20.23
CA TRP A 10 0.01 50.09 20.58
C TRP A 10 -0.06 48.68 21.16
N MET A 11 -1.04 48.38 22.02
CA MET A 11 -1.27 47.02 22.51
C MET A 11 -1.69 46.08 21.37
N VAL A 12 -2.62 46.50 20.50
CA VAL A 12 -3.02 45.67 19.35
C VAL A 12 -1.83 45.44 18.40
N GLY A 13 -0.99 46.46 18.16
CA GLY A 13 0.21 46.36 17.32
C GLY A 13 1.30 45.47 17.93
N ALA A 14 1.58 45.60 19.24
CA ALA A 14 2.58 44.79 19.93
C ALA A 14 2.18 43.31 20.01
N TYR A 15 0.90 43.02 20.31
CA TYR A 15 0.37 41.66 20.27
C TYR A 15 0.36 41.10 18.84
N SER A 16 0.07 41.91 17.82
CA SER A 16 0.12 41.48 16.41
C SER A 16 1.54 41.12 15.96
N PHE A 17 2.56 41.84 16.46
CA PHE A 17 3.96 41.60 16.10
C PHE A 17 4.55 40.37 16.83
N GLU A 18 4.21 40.16 18.10
CA GLU A 18 4.56 38.93 18.81
C GLU A 18 3.85 37.70 18.22
N ILE A 19 2.57 37.82 17.85
CA ILE A 19 1.83 36.77 17.13
C ILE A 19 2.46 36.50 15.77
N LEU A 20 2.86 37.52 15.00
CA LEU A 20 3.56 37.31 13.72
C LEU A 20 4.91 36.61 13.91
N SER A 21 5.70 37.01 14.91
CA SER A 21 6.98 36.37 15.20
C SER A 21 6.83 34.91 15.65
N TRP A 22 5.73 34.60 16.35
CA TRP A 22 5.38 33.25 16.78
C TRP A 22 4.81 32.38 15.63
N THR A 23 4.03 32.96 14.72
CA THR A 23 3.48 32.27 13.52
C THR A 23 4.57 31.81 12.55
N SER A 24 5.72 32.49 12.50
CA SER A 24 6.86 32.04 11.68
C SER A 24 7.47 30.71 12.15
N ARG A 25 7.25 30.33 13.42
CA ARG A 25 7.85 29.12 14.02
C ARG A 25 6.91 27.92 14.14
N ASN A 26 5.58 28.11 14.05
CA ASN A 26 4.60 27.04 14.24
C ASN A 26 3.46 27.11 13.20
N ILE A 27 3.71 26.57 12.01
CA ILE A 27 2.72 26.51 10.90
C ILE A 27 1.62 25.44 11.14
N PHE A 28 1.68 24.69 12.24
CA PHE A 28 0.80 23.53 12.49
C PHE A 28 -0.55 23.82 13.18
N SER A 29 -0.97 25.07 13.40
CA SER A 29 -2.13 25.32 14.27
C SER A 29 -3.02 26.52 13.89
N GLY A 30 -3.31 26.70 12.59
CA GLY A 30 -4.24 27.74 12.14
C GLY A 30 -5.68 27.62 12.70
N VAL A 31 -6.12 26.41 13.06
CA VAL A 31 -7.46 26.17 13.64
C VAL A 31 -7.58 26.71 15.07
N PRO A 32 -6.69 26.39 16.02
CA PRO A 32 -6.78 26.97 17.36
C PRO A 32 -6.56 28.48 17.39
N LEU A 33 -5.88 29.08 16.39
CA LEU A 33 -5.68 30.53 16.32
C LEU A 33 -6.92 31.29 15.83
N LEU A 34 -7.67 30.71 14.86
CA LEU A 34 -8.96 31.23 14.41
C LEU A 34 -10.04 31.02 15.49
N VAL A 35 -9.99 29.88 16.17
CA VAL A 35 -10.84 29.61 17.35
C VAL A 35 -10.46 30.53 18.52
N LEU A 36 -9.18 30.82 18.76
CA LEU A 36 -8.73 31.78 19.78
C LEU A 36 -9.09 33.20 19.42
N SER A 37 -9.05 33.61 18.16
CA SER A 37 -9.42 34.97 17.76
C SER A 37 -10.94 35.17 17.80
N VAL A 38 -11.72 34.15 17.44
CA VAL A 38 -13.18 34.15 17.61
C VAL A 38 -13.56 34.09 19.10
N LEU A 39 -12.91 33.24 19.90
CA LEU A 39 -13.12 33.19 21.35
C LEU A 39 -12.69 34.50 22.01
N ALA A 40 -11.56 35.07 21.64
CA ALA A 40 -11.10 36.37 22.13
C ALA A 40 -12.11 37.46 21.74
N TYR A 41 -12.63 37.46 20.51
CA TYR A 41 -13.65 38.41 20.09
C TYR A 41 -14.96 38.30 20.90
N TYR A 42 -15.40 37.09 21.24
CA TYR A 42 -16.60 36.87 22.04
C TYR A 42 -16.40 37.07 23.56
N TYR A 43 -15.21 36.75 24.09
CA TYR A 43 -14.94 36.77 25.54
C TYR A 43 -14.18 38.01 26.03
N LEU A 44 -13.42 38.74 25.19
CA LEU A 44 -12.82 40.02 25.60
C LEU A 44 -13.88 41.03 26.09
N PRO A 45 -15.03 41.21 25.42
CA PRO A 45 -16.09 42.12 25.87
C PRO A 45 -16.48 41.94 27.35
N ASN A 46 -16.56 40.67 27.80
CA ASN A 46 -16.90 40.32 29.17
C ASN A 46 -15.77 40.61 30.18
N ILE A 47 -14.51 40.60 29.74
CA ILE A 47 -13.33 40.84 30.59
C ILE A 47 -12.98 42.34 30.63
N THR A 48 -13.11 43.05 29.51
CA THR A 48 -12.73 44.47 29.38
C THR A 48 -13.89 45.45 29.52
N GLY A 49 -15.13 44.96 29.69
CA GLY A 49 -16.33 45.79 29.85
C GLY A 49 -16.69 46.61 28.60
N THR A 50 -16.22 46.20 27.43
CA THR A 50 -16.46 46.87 26.15
C THR A 50 -17.58 46.16 25.41
N ALA A 51 -18.61 46.89 24.96
CA ALA A 51 -19.70 46.30 24.18
C ALA A 51 -19.18 45.64 22.90
N SER A 52 -19.65 44.43 22.63
CA SER A 52 -19.38 43.71 21.37
C SER A 52 -19.93 44.52 20.20
N TYR A 53 -19.16 44.65 19.12
CA TYR A 53 -19.68 45.30 17.91
C TYR A 53 -20.87 44.52 17.37
N THR A 54 -21.95 45.23 17.07
CA THR A 54 -23.09 44.68 16.34
C THR A 54 -22.68 44.39 14.89
N LEU A 55 -23.37 43.43 14.25
CA LEU A 55 -23.06 43.01 12.87
C LEU A 55 -23.05 44.20 11.89
N SER A 56 -23.90 45.20 12.12
CA SER A 56 -23.95 46.46 11.35
C SER A 56 -22.71 47.34 11.56
N GLU A 57 -22.25 47.53 12.79
CA GLU A 57 -21.05 48.35 13.09
C GLU A 57 -19.76 47.68 12.58
N LEU A 58 -19.76 46.35 12.53
CA LEU A 58 -18.64 45.56 12.03
C LEU A 58 -18.51 45.71 10.51
N VAL A 59 -19.64 45.75 9.79
CA VAL A 59 -19.70 46.07 8.36
C VAL A 59 -19.26 47.51 8.10
N GLU A 60 -19.69 48.47 8.92
CA GLU A 60 -19.32 49.89 8.81
C GLU A 60 -17.82 50.12 9.12
N PHE A 61 -17.27 49.38 10.08
CA PHE A 61 -15.84 49.38 10.39
C PHE A 61 -15.00 48.85 9.22
N PHE A 62 -15.42 47.75 8.57
CA PHE A 62 -14.73 47.23 7.40
C PHE A 62 -14.92 48.12 6.16
N ALA A 63 -16.08 48.76 6.01
CA ALA A 63 -16.33 49.75 4.98
C ALA A 63 -15.49 51.03 5.16
N SER A 64 -15.09 51.37 6.40
CA SER A 64 -14.20 52.52 6.64
C SER A 64 -12.71 52.16 6.62
N ASN A 65 -12.35 50.89 6.79
CA ASN A 65 -10.95 50.42 6.87
C ASN A 65 -10.66 49.35 5.80
N HIS A 66 -10.60 49.78 4.54
CA HIS A 66 -10.40 48.90 3.39
C HIS A 66 -9.08 48.10 3.45
N GLU A 67 -8.01 48.66 4.04
CA GLU A 67 -6.72 47.99 4.20
C GLU A 67 -6.82 46.73 5.08
N VAL A 68 -7.61 46.80 6.16
CA VAL A 68 -7.85 45.68 7.07
C VAL A 68 -8.67 44.59 6.38
N LEU A 69 -9.67 44.99 5.59
CA LEU A 69 -10.47 44.06 4.79
C LEU A 69 -9.61 43.33 3.74
N ILE A 70 -8.77 44.06 3.00
CA ILE A 70 -7.84 43.47 2.02
C ILE A 70 -6.86 42.50 2.71
N GLY A 71 -6.35 42.86 3.88
CA GLY A 71 -5.47 41.98 4.67
C GLY A 71 -6.16 40.69 5.12
N LEU A 72 -7.41 40.78 5.59
CA LEU A 72 -8.21 39.62 6.01
C LEU A 72 -8.55 38.71 4.82
N LEU A 73 -8.93 39.31 3.69
CA LEU A 73 -9.23 38.58 2.45
C LEU A 73 -7.98 37.88 1.90
N GLY A 74 -6.81 38.55 1.96
CA GLY A 74 -5.51 37.94 1.64
C GLY A 74 -5.15 36.78 2.56
N LEU A 75 -5.42 36.87 3.86
CA LEU A 75 -5.21 35.79 4.82
C LEU A 75 -6.09 34.58 4.50
N VAL A 76 -7.38 34.78 4.19
CA VAL A 76 -8.30 33.71 3.81
C VAL A 76 -7.83 33.02 2.53
N ILE A 77 -7.44 33.78 1.51
CA ILE A 77 -6.88 33.23 0.27
C ILE A 77 -5.60 32.43 0.56
N ALA A 78 -4.71 32.94 1.40
CA ALA A 78 -3.48 32.24 1.78
C ALA A 78 -3.75 30.92 2.50
N ILE A 79 -4.73 30.87 3.40
CA ILE A 79 -5.14 29.64 4.10
C ILE A 79 -5.72 28.63 3.10
N ILE A 80 -6.59 29.06 2.19
CA ILE A 80 -7.18 28.20 1.16
C ILE A 80 -6.08 27.67 0.23
N ALA A 81 -5.16 28.53 -0.22
CA ALA A 81 -4.04 28.14 -1.07
C ALA A 81 -3.10 27.15 -0.36
N ALA A 82 -2.76 27.39 0.91
CA ALA A 82 -1.94 26.48 1.70
C ALA A 82 -2.62 25.11 1.88
N ARG A 83 -3.93 25.10 2.15
CA ARG A 83 -4.71 23.86 2.25
C ARG A 83 -4.73 23.10 0.93
N SER A 84 -5.02 23.80 -0.17
CA SER A 84 -5.01 23.22 -1.52
C SER A 84 -3.65 22.63 -1.89
N PHE A 85 -2.56 23.33 -1.58
CA PHE A 85 -1.20 22.86 -1.80
C PHE A 85 -0.88 21.61 -0.95
N MET A 86 -1.25 21.61 0.33
CA MET A 86 -1.05 20.45 1.20
C MET A 86 -1.85 19.23 0.73
N ASP A 87 -3.09 19.43 0.30
CA ASP A 87 -3.94 18.35 -0.21
C ASP A 87 -3.36 17.78 -1.52
N SER A 88 -2.84 18.64 -2.40
CA SER A 88 -2.10 18.22 -3.61
C SER A 88 -0.84 17.41 -3.26
N LYS A 89 -0.03 17.84 -2.29
CA LYS A 89 1.17 17.09 -1.86
C LYS A 89 0.85 15.75 -1.21
N ARG A 90 -0.23 15.69 -0.43
CA ARG A 90 -0.72 14.42 0.14
C ARG A 90 -1.18 13.46 -0.96
N LEU A 91 -1.83 13.97 -2.00
CA LEU A 91 -2.26 13.19 -3.15
C LEU A 91 -1.05 12.62 -3.91
N ASP A 92 -0.04 13.44 -4.20
CA ASP A 92 1.20 12.97 -4.85
C ASP A 92 1.88 11.84 -4.07
N MET A 93 2.03 12.01 -2.75
CA MET A 93 2.60 10.98 -1.88
C MET A 93 1.78 9.69 -1.90
N ARG A 94 0.45 9.79 -1.87
CA ARG A 94 -0.44 8.63 -1.89
C ARG A 94 -0.41 7.91 -3.23
N LEU A 95 -0.37 8.64 -4.35
CA LEU A 95 -0.24 8.05 -5.67
C LEU A 95 1.09 7.32 -5.81
N SER A 96 2.20 7.94 -5.41
CA SER A 96 3.51 7.28 -5.44
C SER A 96 3.54 6.02 -4.58
N ALA A 97 2.93 6.04 -3.39
CA ALA A 97 2.82 4.87 -2.54
C ALA A 97 1.97 3.76 -3.18
N ALA A 98 0.83 4.11 -3.78
CA ALA A 98 -0.06 3.16 -4.43
C ALA A 98 0.61 2.49 -5.64
N THR A 99 1.36 3.27 -6.45
CA THR A 99 2.15 2.75 -7.58
C THR A 99 3.24 1.78 -7.11
N ASP A 100 4.04 2.15 -6.11
CA ASP A 100 5.10 1.28 -5.60
C ASP A 100 4.54 -0.05 -5.03
N ILE A 101 3.39 0.01 -4.33
CA ILE A 101 2.71 -1.21 -3.83
C ILE A 101 2.13 -2.04 -4.98
N GLN A 102 1.60 -1.40 -6.03
CA GLN A 102 1.08 -2.10 -7.19
C GLN A 102 2.20 -2.82 -7.97
N ASP A 103 3.35 -2.17 -8.15
CA ASP A 103 4.53 -2.77 -8.76
C ASP A 103 5.06 -3.95 -7.92
N LEU A 104 5.10 -3.80 -6.60
CA LEU A 104 5.40 -4.90 -5.68
C LEU A 104 4.40 -6.06 -5.83
N THR A 105 3.11 -5.76 -5.95
CA THR A 105 2.05 -6.77 -6.13
C THR A 105 2.27 -7.56 -7.42
N GLN A 106 2.57 -6.87 -8.52
CA GLN A 106 2.82 -7.53 -9.81
C GLN A 106 4.06 -8.42 -9.76
N ARG A 107 5.15 -7.95 -9.15
CA ARG A 107 6.37 -8.74 -8.97
C ARG A 107 6.10 -9.96 -8.09
N ALA A 108 5.49 -9.77 -6.92
CA ALA A 108 5.13 -10.87 -6.03
C ALA A 108 4.24 -11.92 -6.70
N THR A 109 3.23 -11.49 -7.46
CA THR A 109 2.35 -12.41 -8.20
C THR A 109 3.11 -13.21 -9.24
N ARG A 110 4.02 -12.57 -10.01
CA ARG A 110 4.86 -13.26 -11.00
C ARG A 110 5.80 -14.26 -10.33
N THR A 111 6.51 -13.85 -9.29
CA THR A 111 7.45 -14.71 -8.56
C THR A 111 6.74 -15.94 -7.97
N LEU A 112 5.59 -15.75 -7.29
CA LEU A 112 4.83 -16.86 -6.73
C LEU A 112 4.20 -17.76 -7.79
N SER A 113 3.76 -17.18 -8.92
CA SER A 113 3.26 -17.94 -10.06
C SER A 113 4.36 -18.80 -10.69
N ASP A 114 5.58 -18.27 -10.85
CA ASP A 114 6.72 -19.02 -11.40
C ASP A 114 7.13 -20.16 -10.45
N CYS A 115 7.07 -19.95 -9.12
CA CYS A 115 7.23 -21.03 -8.15
C CYS A 115 6.13 -22.10 -8.25
N ASN A 116 4.88 -21.69 -8.47
CA ASN A 116 3.76 -22.62 -8.63
C ASN A 116 3.88 -23.44 -9.93
N LEU A 117 4.24 -22.81 -11.04
CA LEU A 117 4.50 -23.48 -12.32
C LEU A 117 5.65 -24.50 -12.22
N LEU A 118 6.69 -24.17 -11.46
CA LEU A 118 7.75 -25.13 -11.16
C LEU A 118 7.18 -26.34 -10.39
N ALA A 119 6.43 -26.11 -9.31
CA ALA A 119 5.84 -27.19 -8.54
C ALA A 119 4.92 -28.08 -9.40
N GLU A 120 4.08 -27.50 -10.24
CA GLU A 120 3.22 -28.20 -11.21
C GLU A 120 4.05 -29.08 -12.16
N SER A 121 5.10 -28.52 -12.76
CA SER A 121 5.97 -29.29 -13.68
C SER A 121 6.67 -30.47 -12.99
N LEU A 122 7.03 -30.32 -11.72
CA LEU A 122 7.64 -31.40 -10.94
C LEU A 122 6.63 -32.48 -10.56
N VAL A 123 5.38 -32.11 -10.23
CA VAL A 123 4.30 -33.08 -10.00
C VAL A 123 4.00 -33.86 -11.29
N GLU A 124 3.90 -33.18 -12.42
CA GLU A 124 3.64 -33.81 -13.70
C GLU A 124 4.74 -34.84 -14.02
N LEU A 125 6.01 -34.44 -13.89
CA LEU A 125 7.15 -35.35 -14.07
C LEU A 125 7.09 -36.54 -13.11
N GLN A 126 6.85 -36.32 -11.82
CA GLN A 126 6.74 -37.41 -10.84
C GLN A 126 5.60 -38.37 -11.18
N SER A 127 4.44 -37.86 -11.59
CA SER A 127 3.29 -38.69 -11.94
C SER A 127 3.58 -39.55 -13.18
N LEU A 128 4.19 -38.98 -14.22
CA LEU A 128 4.62 -39.72 -15.41
C LEU A 128 5.63 -40.80 -15.03
N VAL A 129 6.68 -40.43 -14.31
CA VAL A 129 7.77 -41.34 -13.92
C VAL A 129 7.30 -42.46 -12.99
N ARG A 130 6.31 -42.22 -12.12
CA ARG A 130 5.73 -43.23 -11.22
C ARG A 130 4.67 -44.11 -11.90
N SER A 131 3.94 -43.58 -12.87
CA SER A 131 2.86 -44.30 -13.59
C SER A 131 3.37 -45.34 -14.58
N GLN A 132 4.60 -45.18 -15.06
CA GLN A 132 5.21 -46.08 -16.03
C GLN A 132 6.03 -47.17 -15.32
N GLU A 133 5.76 -48.43 -15.66
CA GLU A 133 6.56 -49.58 -15.23
C GLU A 133 7.89 -49.60 -16.00
N TRP A 134 8.82 -48.73 -15.60
CA TRP A 134 10.12 -48.56 -16.24
C TRP A 134 11.17 -49.62 -15.86
N GLN A 135 10.75 -50.76 -15.30
CA GLN A 135 11.67 -51.69 -14.62
C GLN A 135 12.67 -52.40 -15.54
N GLU A 136 12.47 -52.39 -16.87
CA GLU A 136 13.33 -53.13 -17.81
C GLU A 136 13.91 -52.28 -18.97
N GLU A 137 13.50 -51.02 -19.14
CA GLU A 137 14.01 -50.21 -20.26
C GLU A 137 15.37 -49.57 -19.95
N PRO A 138 16.33 -49.59 -20.89
CA PRO A 138 17.59 -48.86 -20.73
C PRO A 138 17.32 -47.35 -20.62
N MET A 139 18.06 -46.69 -19.73
CA MET A 139 17.86 -45.29 -19.34
C MET A 139 17.80 -44.31 -20.52
N GLN A 140 18.55 -44.59 -21.60
CA GLN A 140 18.55 -43.77 -22.81
C GLN A 140 17.17 -43.71 -23.49
N LEU A 141 16.45 -44.83 -23.57
CA LEU A 141 15.09 -44.87 -24.14
C LEU A 141 14.07 -44.16 -23.24
N GLN A 142 14.29 -44.18 -21.93
CA GLN A 142 13.46 -43.44 -20.97
C GLN A 142 13.63 -41.93 -21.15
N LEU A 143 14.87 -41.48 -21.36
CA LEU A 143 15.20 -40.08 -21.63
C LEU A 143 14.61 -39.59 -22.95
N GLU A 144 14.71 -40.39 -24.02
CA GLU A 144 14.17 -40.06 -25.34
C GLU A 144 12.64 -39.89 -25.29
N ARG A 145 11.92 -40.74 -24.55
CA ARG A 145 10.45 -40.59 -24.38
C ARG A 145 10.03 -39.42 -23.51
N LEU A 146 10.89 -39.00 -22.59
CA LEU A 146 10.63 -37.90 -21.66
C LEU A 146 11.26 -36.58 -22.12
N GLU A 147 11.89 -36.54 -23.29
CA GLU A 147 12.72 -35.41 -23.72
C GLU A 147 11.96 -34.09 -23.68
N ASP A 148 10.77 -34.04 -24.29
CA ASP A 148 9.91 -32.85 -24.31
C ASP A 148 9.54 -32.38 -22.89
N GLN A 149 9.29 -33.32 -21.98
CA GLN A 149 8.83 -33.05 -20.62
C GLN A 149 9.99 -32.60 -19.74
N LEU A 150 11.15 -33.20 -19.93
CA LEU A 150 12.40 -32.81 -19.27
C LEU A 150 12.86 -31.41 -19.72
N ILE A 151 12.67 -31.06 -21.00
CA ILE A 151 12.90 -29.70 -21.51
C ILE A 151 11.96 -28.71 -20.81
N GLY A 152 10.66 -29.03 -20.73
CA GLY A 152 9.68 -28.20 -20.02
C GLY A 152 10.04 -27.97 -18.55
N VAL A 153 10.38 -29.04 -17.82
CA VAL A 153 10.83 -28.98 -16.42
C VAL A 153 12.08 -28.14 -16.27
N LYS A 154 13.05 -28.25 -17.20
CA LYS A 154 14.28 -27.44 -17.16
C LYS A 154 14.01 -25.94 -17.30
N VAL A 155 13.09 -25.55 -18.19
CA VAL A 155 12.67 -24.15 -18.35
C VAL A 155 11.96 -23.64 -17.09
N CYS A 156 10.99 -24.40 -16.57
CA CYS A 156 10.27 -24.05 -15.35
C CYS A 156 11.20 -23.98 -14.14
N TYR A 157 12.22 -24.84 -14.07
CA TYR A 157 13.24 -24.81 -13.02
C TYR A 157 14.05 -23.54 -13.05
N GLU A 158 14.60 -23.15 -14.21
CA GLU A 158 15.43 -21.95 -14.31
C GLU A 158 14.66 -20.70 -13.86
N ARG A 159 13.36 -20.66 -14.19
CA ARG A 159 12.45 -19.61 -13.73
C ARG A 159 12.19 -19.71 -12.23
N GLY A 160 11.84 -20.90 -11.73
CA GLY A 160 11.57 -21.12 -10.32
C GLY A 160 12.76 -20.84 -9.42
N LYS A 161 13.99 -21.21 -9.81
CA LYS A 161 15.23 -20.89 -9.07
C LYS A 161 15.45 -19.38 -8.95
N ARG A 162 15.23 -18.63 -10.04
CA ARG A 162 15.29 -17.16 -10.00
C ARG A 162 14.18 -16.61 -9.11
N ALA A 163 12.97 -17.14 -9.22
CA ALA A 163 11.84 -16.73 -8.40
C ALA A 163 12.07 -17.00 -6.90
N GLN A 164 12.67 -18.13 -6.53
CA GLN A 164 13.04 -18.43 -5.14
C GLN A 164 14.09 -17.43 -4.61
N ALA A 165 15.09 -17.08 -5.43
CA ALA A 165 16.07 -16.05 -5.07
C ALA A 165 15.41 -14.66 -4.93
N GLU A 166 14.44 -14.35 -5.80
CA GLU A 166 13.69 -13.10 -5.77
C GLU A 166 12.69 -13.02 -4.60
N ALA A 167 12.18 -14.15 -4.09
CA ALA A 167 11.20 -14.19 -3.01
C ALA A 167 11.69 -13.46 -1.74
N TRP A 168 12.97 -13.59 -1.40
CA TRP A 168 13.57 -12.86 -0.27
C TRP A 168 13.70 -11.36 -0.55
N THR A 169 13.96 -10.98 -1.81
CA THR A 169 14.04 -9.57 -2.20
C THR A 169 12.69 -8.87 -2.07
N LEU A 170 11.58 -9.57 -2.32
CA LEU A 170 10.23 -9.04 -2.17
C LEU A 170 9.92 -8.64 -0.72
N ILE A 171 10.47 -9.36 0.27
CA ILE A 171 10.30 -9.02 1.69
C ILE A 171 11.04 -7.72 2.01
N TYR A 172 12.30 -7.60 1.58
CA TYR A 172 13.07 -6.36 1.75
C TYR A 172 12.42 -5.17 1.06
N ASP A 173 11.89 -5.36 -0.14
CA ASP A 173 11.17 -4.34 -0.87
C ASP A 173 9.88 -3.93 -0.16
N THR A 174 9.14 -4.88 0.42
CA THR A 174 7.95 -4.60 1.23
C THR A 174 8.28 -3.72 2.43
N ILE A 175 9.37 -4.04 3.14
CA ILE A 175 9.86 -3.24 4.27
C ILE A 175 10.30 -1.85 3.80
N SER A 176 11.07 -1.78 2.71
CA SER A 176 11.56 -0.54 2.12
C SER A 176 10.42 0.39 1.70
N ILE A 177 9.40 -0.14 1.00
CA ILE A 177 8.19 0.60 0.61
C ILE A 177 7.42 1.07 1.84
N SER A 178 7.28 0.21 2.87
CA SER A 178 6.63 0.57 4.13
C SER A 178 7.34 1.73 4.86
N GLN A 179 8.68 1.74 4.84
CA GLN A 179 9.48 2.82 5.43
C GLN A 179 9.42 4.10 4.59
N LYS A 180 9.59 4.01 3.27
CA LYS A 180 9.55 5.12 2.32
C LYS A 180 8.21 5.86 2.37
N HIS A 181 7.11 5.10 2.44
CA HIS A 181 5.74 5.64 2.38
C HIS A 181 5.00 5.58 3.72
N ARG A 182 5.74 5.55 4.84
CA ARG A 182 5.18 5.38 6.19
C ARG A 182 4.01 6.31 6.49
N LEU A 183 4.11 7.59 6.11
CA LEU A 183 3.05 8.58 6.35
C LEU A 183 1.78 8.29 5.53
N ALA A 184 1.93 7.86 4.28
CA ALA A 184 0.79 7.52 3.42
C ALA A 184 0.10 6.23 3.91
N ILE A 185 0.88 5.21 4.24
CA ILE A 185 0.40 3.91 4.72
C ILE A 185 -0.25 4.04 6.10
N ALA A 186 0.39 4.73 7.05
CA ALA A 186 -0.14 4.92 8.40
C ALA A 186 -1.40 5.79 8.43
N SER A 187 -1.66 6.57 7.38
CA SER A 187 -2.88 7.37 7.27
C SER A 187 -4.16 6.54 7.05
N SER A 188 -4.01 5.25 6.75
CA SER A 188 -5.12 4.33 6.48
C SER A 188 -4.92 3.00 7.22
N ALA A 189 -5.79 2.71 8.18
CA ALA A 189 -5.70 1.46 8.96
C ALA A 189 -5.74 0.19 8.08
N PRO A 190 -6.61 0.09 7.04
CA PRO A 190 -6.57 -1.03 6.11
C PRO A 190 -5.24 -1.16 5.36
N SER A 191 -4.61 -0.05 4.98
CA SER A 191 -3.31 -0.06 4.29
C SER A 191 -2.19 -0.58 5.19
N TYR A 192 -2.15 -0.09 6.43
CA TYR A 192 -1.18 -0.55 7.41
C TYR A 192 -1.33 -2.05 7.74
N ILE A 193 -2.56 -2.51 7.96
CA ILE A 193 -2.85 -3.92 8.22
C ILE A 193 -2.49 -4.78 6.99
N GLY A 194 -2.89 -4.33 5.80
CA GLY A 194 -2.61 -5.03 4.55
C GLY A 194 -1.12 -5.21 4.29
N MET A 195 -0.31 -4.16 4.43
CA MET A 195 1.15 -4.28 4.29
C MET A 195 1.76 -5.25 5.30
N ARG A 196 1.31 -5.21 6.56
CA ARG A 196 1.82 -6.09 7.61
C ARG A 196 1.47 -7.55 7.37
N GLN A 197 0.26 -7.83 6.89
CA GLN A 197 -0.15 -9.19 6.54
C GLN A 197 0.56 -9.68 5.27
N ALA A 198 0.69 -8.83 4.26
CA ALA A 198 1.43 -9.15 3.05
C ALA A 198 2.88 -9.52 3.36
N GLN A 199 3.55 -8.77 4.24
CA GLN A 199 4.91 -9.09 4.68
C GLN A 199 4.99 -10.50 5.31
N LYS A 200 4.08 -10.82 6.24
CA LYS A 200 4.06 -12.16 6.88
C LYS A 200 3.84 -13.28 5.87
N ILE A 201 2.96 -13.08 4.91
CA ILE A 201 2.66 -14.07 3.88
C ILE A 201 3.84 -14.23 2.91
N LEU A 202 4.52 -13.14 2.57
CA LEU A 202 5.74 -13.18 1.76
C LEU A 202 6.88 -13.88 2.51
N GLU A 203 7.00 -13.67 3.82
CA GLU A 203 7.93 -14.42 4.69
C GLU A 203 7.59 -15.92 4.69
N GLU A 204 6.32 -16.27 4.86
CA GLU A 204 5.85 -17.67 4.75
C GLU A 204 6.18 -18.24 3.37
N ALA A 205 5.94 -17.49 2.30
CA ALA A 205 6.21 -17.93 0.93
C ALA A 205 7.69 -18.09 0.62
N ALA A 206 8.55 -17.18 1.10
CA ALA A 206 9.99 -17.30 0.95
C ALA A 206 10.55 -18.47 1.77
N SER A 207 9.95 -18.77 2.92
CA SER A 207 10.31 -19.96 3.71
C SER A 207 9.83 -21.27 3.06
N ALA A 208 8.62 -21.27 2.46
CA ALA A 208 8.09 -22.40 1.71
C ALA A 208 8.85 -22.64 0.38
N ALA A 209 9.47 -21.59 -0.17
CA ALA A 209 10.41 -21.63 -1.29
C ALA A 209 11.72 -22.36 -1.02
N ALA A 210 11.90 -22.97 0.15
CA ALA A 210 13.01 -23.86 0.44
C ALA A 210 12.76 -25.34 0.10
N PHE A 211 11.82 -25.67 -0.79
CA PHE A 211 11.61 -27.05 -1.20
C PHE A 211 12.83 -27.60 -1.97
N ALA A 212 13.15 -28.87 -1.72
CA ALA A 212 14.36 -29.51 -2.25
C ALA A 212 14.26 -29.69 -3.77
N ILE A 213 14.74 -28.69 -4.49
CA ILE A 213 14.94 -28.72 -5.92
C ILE A 213 16.15 -29.63 -6.24
N PRO A 214 16.11 -30.48 -7.30
CA PRO A 214 17.26 -31.28 -7.71
C PRO A 214 18.48 -30.39 -7.99
N ALA A 215 19.62 -30.73 -7.35
CA ALA A 215 20.82 -29.89 -7.36
C ALA A 215 21.54 -29.84 -8.72
N ASN A 216 21.38 -30.89 -9.54
CA ASN A 216 21.97 -30.99 -10.87
C ASN A 216 20.87 -31.18 -11.92
N LEU A 217 20.73 -30.19 -12.81
CA LEU A 217 19.77 -30.22 -13.91
C LEU A 217 20.35 -30.71 -15.24
N GLU A 218 21.68 -30.70 -15.36
CA GLU A 218 22.34 -31.09 -16.60
C GLU A 218 22.27 -32.60 -16.77
N ASP A 219 22.18 -33.31 -15.65
CA ASP A 219 21.97 -34.75 -15.60
C ASP A 219 20.47 -35.07 -15.59
N LEU A 220 19.92 -35.30 -16.78
CA LEU A 220 18.53 -35.72 -16.96
C LEU A 220 18.23 -37.05 -16.26
N ALA A 221 19.21 -37.96 -16.17
CA ALA A 221 19.05 -39.22 -15.45
C ALA A 221 18.91 -38.98 -13.95
N TYR A 222 19.64 -38.01 -13.40
CA TYR A 222 19.49 -37.57 -12.02
C TYR A 222 18.10 -37.00 -11.74
N ILE A 223 17.54 -36.18 -12.64
CA ILE A 223 16.18 -35.63 -12.51
C ILE A 223 15.14 -36.75 -12.46
N VAL A 224 15.24 -37.73 -13.36
CA VAL A 224 14.33 -38.89 -13.39
C VAL A 224 14.49 -39.74 -12.12
N HIS A 225 15.72 -39.94 -11.64
CA HIS A 225 15.97 -40.64 -10.39
C HIS A 225 15.36 -39.89 -9.18
N TRP A 226 15.59 -38.58 -9.08
CA TRP A 226 15.00 -37.73 -8.05
C TRP A 226 13.46 -37.80 -8.07
N ALA A 227 12.85 -37.77 -9.26
CA ALA A 227 11.39 -37.87 -9.39
C ALA A 227 10.84 -39.22 -8.89
N ARG A 228 11.62 -40.31 -8.99
CA ARG A 228 11.25 -41.62 -8.42
C ARG A 228 11.38 -41.67 -6.91
N THR A 229 12.48 -41.15 -6.37
CA THR A 229 12.87 -41.35 -4.96
C THR A 229 12.46 -40.22 -4.03
N SER A 230 12.01 -39.08 -4.55
CA SER A 230 11.60 -37.93 -3.74
C SER A 230 10.41 -38.30 -2.86
N GLU A 231 10.62 -38.28 -1.54
CA GLU A 231 9.57 -38.38 -0.52
C GLU A 231 8.76 -37.09 -0.40
N SER A 232 9.32 -35.94 -0.78
CA SER A 232 8.58 -34.68 -0.78
C SER A 232 7.51 -34.69 -1.87
N GLU A 233 6.25 -34.55 -1.46
CA GLU A 233 5.10 -34.40 -2.36
C GLU A 233 5.10 -32.97 -2.93
N PRO A 234 5.43 -32.77 -4.22
CA PRO A 234 5.40 -31.45 -4.84
C PRO A 234 3.96 -30.88 -4.86
N HIS A 235 2.96 -31.74 -4.65
CA HIS A 235 1.54 -31.40 -4.57
C HIS A 235 1.21 -30.48 -3.38
N ASP A 236 1.84 -30.68 -2.21
CA ASP A 236 1.62 -29.82 -1.04
C ASP A 236 2.08 -28.38 -1.32
N TYR A 237 3.12 -28.23 -2.16
CA TYR A 237 3.64 -26.92 -2.55
C TYR A 237 2.71 -26.20 -3.51
N ILE A 238 2.04 -26.91 -4.44
CA ILE A 238 1.03 -26.29 -5.32
C ILE A 238 -0.10 -25.68 -4.48
N VAL A 239 -0.60 -26.44 -3.50
CA VAL A 239 -1.67 -25.96 -2.60
C VAL A 239 -1.19 -24.78 -1.76
N ALA A 240 0.03 -24.84 -1.24
CA ALA A 240 0.64 -23.76 -0.48
C ALA A 240 0.80 -22.49 -1.34
N TYR A 241 1.40 -22.59 -2.53
CA TYR A 241 1.63 -21.44 -3.42
C TYR A 241 0.35 -20.84 -3.97
N GLY A 242 -0.64 -21.65 -4.34
CA GLY A 242 -1.95 -21.15 -4.76
C GLY A 242 -2.63 -20.32 -3.65
N ARG A 243 -2.55 -20.79 -2.39
CA ARG A 243 -3.01 -20.03 -1.23
C ARG A 243 -2.20 -18.73 -1.06
N LEU A 244 -0.87 -18.83 -1.02
CA LEU A 244 0.02 -17.69 -0.78
C LEU A 244 -0.12 -16.61 -1.85
N LEU A 245 -0.25 -16.98 -3.13
CA LEU A 245 -0.50 -16.07 -4.26
C LEU A 245 -1.79 -15.26 -4.05
N THR A 246 -2.89 -15.96 -3.74
CA THR A 246 -4.21 -15.35 -3.53
C THR A 246 -4.16 -14.37 -2.34
N HIS A 247 -3.56 -14.80 -1.24
CA HIS A 247 -3.49 -14.00 -0.03
C HIS A 247 -2.56 -12.79 -0.18
N THR A 248 -1.41 -12.95 -0.84
CA THR A 248 -0.47 -11.85 -1.11
C THR A 248 -1.12 -10.78 -1.99
N SER A 249 -1.77 -11.21 -3.08
CA SER A 249 -2.47 -10.31 -4.00
C SER A 249 -3.61 -9.57 -3.29
N PHE A 250 -4.36 -10.26 -2.44
CA PHE A 250 -5.42 -9.65 -1.64
C PHE A 250 -4.89 -8.58 -0.68
N TRP A 251 -3.85 -8.87 0.10
CA TRP A 251 -3.36 -7.95 1.12
C TRP A 251 -2.59 -6.74 0.55
N LEU A 252 -1.82 -6.94 -0.51
CA LEU A 252 -1.18 -5.82 -1.21
C LEU A 252 -2.21 -5.00 -2.01
N GLY A 253 -3.17 -5.67 -2.65
CA GLY A 253 -4.26 -5.01 -3.38
C GLY A 253 -5.17 -4.19 -2.47
N THR A 254 -5.54 -4.72 -1.30
CA THR A 254 -6.28 -3.96 -0.27
C THR A 254 -5.47 -2.78 0.25
N SER A 255 -4.14 -2.92 0.38
CA SER A 255 -3.30 -1.81 0.81
C SER A 255 -3.21 -0.70 -0.23
N SER A 256 -2.89 -1.04 -1.48
CA SER A 256 -2.86 -0.07 -2.59
C SER A 256 -4.24 0.58 -2.77
N GLY A 257 -5.30 -0.22 -2.76
CA GLY A 257 -6.68 0.24 -2.87
C GLY A 257 -7.10 1.17 -1.71
N ALA A 258 -6.65 0.93 -0.49
CA ALA A 258 -6.96 1.78 0.67
C ALA A 258 -6.17 3.11 0.69
N ILE A 259 -5.01 3.17 0.03
CA ILE A 259 -4.28 4.41 -0.19
C ILE A 259 -4.94 5.21 -1.34
N GLY A 260 -5.37 4.50 -2.39
CA GLY A 260 -6.03 5.08 -3.56
C GLY A 260 -7.51 5.42 -3.38
N SER A 261 -8.23 4.80 -2.45
CA SER A 261 -9.67 5.03 -2.25
C SER A 261 -10.01 6.39 -1.62
N GLY A 262 -9.01 7.04 -1.01
CA GLY A 262 -9.09 8.47 -0.67
C GLY A 262 -9.01 9.40 -1.90
N ILE A 263 -8.72 8.86 -3.08
CA ILE A 263 -8.54 9.56 -4.35
C ILE A 263 -9.66 9.21 -5.35
N PHE A 264 -10.16 7.98 -5.33
CA PHE A 264 -11.32 7.53 -6.11
C PHE A 264 -12.27 6.70 -5.23
N SER A 265 -13.48 7.19 -5.00
CA SER A 265 -14.44 6.59 -4.07
C SER A 265 -15.01 5.22 -4.47
N HIS A 266 -14.59 4.58 -5.58
CA HIS A 266 -15.32 3.42 -6.13
C HIS A 266 -14.54 2.21 -6.69
N SER A 267 -13.21 2.15 -6.73
CA SER A 267 -12.53 1.03 -7.43
C SER A 267 -12.25 -0.23 -6.58
N GLY A 268 -12.06 -0.10 -5.26
CA GLY A 268 -11.78 -1.25 -4.39
C GLY A 268 -13.00 -2.13 -4.07
N VAL A 269 -14.21 -1.55 -4.15
CA VAL A 269 -15.47 -2.31 -3.93
C VAL A 269 -15.79 -3.15 -5.15
N ALA A 270 -15.48 -2.71 -6.37
CA ALA A 270 -15.74 -3.48 -7.59
C ALA A 270 -14.99 -4.82 -7.59
N LEU A 271 -13.73 -4.85 -7.17
CA LEU A 271 -12.93 -6.08 -7.14
C LEU A 271 -13.35 -7.04 -6.00
N ILE A 272 -13.84 -6.49 -4.88
CA ILE A 272 -14.41 -7.28 -3.77
C ILE A 272 -15.81 -7.82 -4.12
N VAL A 273 -16.63 -7.04 -4.84
CA VAL A 273 -17.95 -7.46 -5.34
C VAL A 273 -17.77 -8.51 -6.43
N ASP A 274 -16.84 -8.35 -7.37
CA ASP A 274 -16.53 -9.37 -8.38
C ASP A 274 -16.01 -10.68 -7.77
N LEU A 275 -15.15 -10.61 -6.74
CA LEU A 275 -14.67 -11.80 -6.00
C LEU A 275 -15.77 -12.47 -5.17
N LEU A 276 -16.72 -11.70 -4.64
CA LEU A 276 -17.87 -12.23 -3.88
C LEU A 276 -18.92 -12.83 -4.81
N ASP A 277 -19.17 -12.24 -5.98
CA ASP A 277 -20.08 -12.77 -7.00
C ASP A 277 -19.52 -14.04 -7.65
N LEU A 278 -18.21 -14.13 -7.89
CA LEU A 278 -17.57 -15.38 -8.34
C LEU A 278 -17.70 -16.51 -7.30
N LYS A 279 -17.58 -16.22 -6.01
CA LYS A 279 -17.81 -17.21 -4.94
C LYS A 279 -19.27 -17.62 -4.81
N LYS A 280 -20.20 -16.72 -5.11
CA LYS A 280 -21.64 -17.01 -5.10
C LYS A 280 -22.01 -17.92 -6.28
N LEU A 281 -21.50 -17.64 -7.47
CA LEU A 281 -21.67 -18.47 -8.66
C LEU A 281 -21.05 -19.88 -8.49
N GLN A 282 -19.89 -19.99 -7.84
CA GLN A 282 -19.29 -21.29 -7.50
C GLN A 282 -20.08 -22.10 -6.46
N ARG A 283 -20.85 -21.44 -5.58
CA ARG A 283 -21.75 -22.14 -4.64
C ARG A 283 -23.01 -22.64 -5.32
N GLU A 284 -23.57 -21.86 -6.23
CA GLU A 284 -24.80 -22.23 -6.96
C GLU A 284 -24.52 -23.39 -7.95
N SER A 285 -23.34 -23.44 -8.57
CA SER A 285 -22.90 -24.55 -9.44
C SER A 285 -22.67 -25.88 -8.71
N LYS A 286 -22.44 -25.88 -7.39
CA LYS A 286 -22.26 -27.13 -6.60
C LYS A 286 -23.57 -27.69 -6.05
N THR A 287 -24.67 -26.97 -6.22
CA THR A 287 -26.00 -27.36 -5.73
C THR A 287 -26.95 -27.83 -6.84
N THR A 288 -26.44 -27.96 -8.07
CA THR A 288 -27.11 -28.57 -9.23
C THR A 288 -26.29 -29.73 -9.73
#